data_AF-A0A8J7EBD8-F1
#
_entry.id   AF-A0A8J7EBD8-F1
#
_cell.length_a   1.000
_cell.length_b   1.000
_cell.length_c   1.000
_cell.angle_alpha   90.00
_cell.angle_beta   90.00
_cell.angle_gamma   90.00
#
_symmetry.space_group_name_H-M   'P 1'
#
loop_
_entity.id
_entity.type
_entity.pdbx_description
1 polymer ?
#
loop_
_entity_poly.entity_id
_entity_poly.type
_entity_poly.pdbx_seq_one_letter_code
_entity_poly.pdbx_strand_id
1 'polypeptide(L)' 'MEPTASLDLQALKFLIKESVREVMQEEWFKFFDMLIPYVDTQEQADIEASFSPADYEDEDFVDITHWFDDENQAE' A
#
# COMPACT_ATOMS: atom_id res chain seq x y z
N MET A 1 7.69 -42.51 12.45
CA MET A 1 6.60 -41.93 11.65
C MET A 1 6.55 -40.47 12.03
N GLU A 2 6.96 -39.59 11.11
CA GLU A 2 6.82 -38.14 11.28
C GLU A 2 5.34 -37.84 11.56
N PRO A 3 5.00 -37.09 12.61
CA PRO A 3 3.62 -36.73 12.86
C PRO A 3 3.22 -35.77 11.73
N THR A 4 2.39 -36.26 10.80
CA THR A 4 1.69 -35.41 9.85
C THR A 4 0.84 -34.46 10.67
N ALA A 5 1.33 -33.24 10.89
CA ALA A 5 0.57 -32.18 11.53
C ALA A 5 -0.71 -32.05 10.72
N SER A 6 -1.84 -32.47 11.28
CA SER A 6 -3.14 -32.23 10.69
C SER A 6 -3.40 -30.74 10.83
N LEU A 7 -2.86 -29.96 9.88
CA LEU A 7 -3.14 -28.56 9.76
C LEU A 7 -4.65 -28.42 9.59
N ASP A 8 -5.28 -27.84 10.60
CA ASP A 8 -6.69 -27.47 10.52
C ASP A 8 -6.90 -26.62 9.26
N LEU A 9 -7.99 -26.90 8.55
CA LEU A 9 -8.27 -26.26 7.27
C LEU A 9 -8.42 -24.74 7.41
N GLN A 10 -8.86 -24.25 8.57
CA GLN A 10 -8.89 -22.82 8.88
C GLN A 10 -7.49 -22.26 9.09
N ALA A 11 -6.63 -22.95 9.83
CA ALA A 11 -5.24 -22.55 10.02
C ALA A 11 -4.48 -22.48 8.68
N LEU A 12 -4.72 -23.43 7.77
CA LEU A 12 -4.13 -23.40 6.42
C LEU A 12 -4.64 -22.21 5.59
N LYS A 13 -5.95 -21.94 5.62
CA LYS A 13 -6.53 -20.77 4.93
C LYS A 13 -5.98 -19.45 5.46
N PHE A 14 -5.86 -19.34 6.77
CA PHE A 14 -5.29 -18.17 7.42
C PHE A 14 -3.84 -17.97 6.98
N LEU A 15 -3.01 -19.02 7.06
CA LEU A 15 -1.62 -18.97 6.63
C LEU A 15 -1.48 -18.53 5.17
N ILE A 16 -2.29 -19.10 4.26
CA ILE A 16 -2.28 -18.73 2.84
C ILE A 16 -2.67 -17.26 2.66
N LYS A 17 -3.70 -16.77 3.37
CA LYS A 17 -4.13 -15.37 3.29
C LYS A 17 -3.03 -14.42 3.71
N GLU A 18 -2.38 -14.69 4.83
CA GLU A 18 -1.32 -13.82 5.36
C GLU A 18 -0.09 -13.83 4.46
N SER A 19 0.34 -15.00 3.98
CA SER A 19 1.44 -15.08 3.02
C SER A 19 1.15 -14.35 1.70
N VAL A 20 -0.10 -14.37 1.21
CA VAL A 20 -0.48 -13.61 0.01
C VAL A 20 -0.56 -12.12 0.29
N ARG A 21 -1.11 -11.71 1.44
CA ARG A 21 -1.20 -10.30 1.85
C ARG A 21 0.18 -9.66 1.92
N GLU A 22 1.14 -10.31 2.59
CA GLU A 22 2.51 -9.83 2.71
C GLU A 22 3.14 -9.60 1.33
N VAL A 23 3.04 -10.59 0.43
CA VAL A 23 3.54 -10.46 -0.94
C VAL A 23 2.83 -9.33 -1.70
N MET A 24 1.50 -9.23 -1.59
CA MET A 24 0.74 -8.19 -2.28
C MET A 24 1.11 -6.78 -1.78
N GLN A 25 1.35 -6.60 -0.48
CA GLN A 25 1.80 -5.32 0.07
C GLN A 25 3.18 -4.92 -0.47
N GLU A 26 4.13 -5.85 -0.51
CA GLU A 26 5.46 -5.59 -1.09
C GLU A 26 5.40 -5.30 -2.60
N GLU A 27 4.63 -6.09 -3.34
CA GLU A 27 4.52 -5.96 -4.79
C GLU A 27 3.73 -4.70 -5.20
N TRP A 28 2.75 -4.26 -4.39
CA TRP A 28 2.07 -2.99 -4.63
C TRP A 28 3.02 -1.80 -4.54
N PHE A 29 3.89 -1.76 -3.53
CA PHE A 29 4.87 -0.68 -3.42
C PHE A 29 5.79 -0.65 -4.65
N LYS A 30 6.31 -1.80 -5.07
CA LYS A 30 7.15 -1.91 -6.28
C LYS A 30 6.40 -1.49 -7.55
N PHE A 31 5.12 -1.81 -7.65
CA PHE A 31 4.28 -1.40 -8.77
C PHE A 31 4.10 0.12 -8.79
N PHE A 32 3.78 0.75 -7.65
CA PHE A 32 3.66 2.20 -7.58
C PHE A 32 5.00 2.89 -7.87
N ASP A 33 6.10 2.40 -7.31
CA ASP A 33 7.45 2.91 -7.58
C ASP A 33 7.79 2.83 -9.08
N MET A 34 7.43 1.73 -9.76
CA MET A 34 7.60 1.59 -11.21
C MET A 34 6.76 2.58 -12.03
N LEU A 35 5.59 2.99 -11.52
CA LEU A 35 4.71 3.95 -12.20
C LEU A 35 5.14 5.40 -12.00
N ILE A 36 5.93 5.70 -10.97
CA ILE A 36 6.40 7.06 -10.70
C ILE A 36 7.54 7.39 -11.66
N PRO A 37 7.40 8.43 -12.50
CA PRO A 37 8.49 8.86 -13.37
C PRO A 37 9.67 9.36 -12.53
N TYR A 38 10.89 9.13 -13.02
CA TYR A 38 12.07 9.72 -12.40
C TYR A 38 12.01 11.25 -12.48
N VAL A 39 12.30 11.90 -11.36
CA VAL A 39 12.37 13.36 -11.23
C VAL A 39 13.73 13.69 -10.60
N ASP A 40 14.50 14.57 -11.25
CA ASP A 40 15.77 15.03 -10.69
C ASP A 40 15.58 16.15 -9.64
N THR A 41 16.64 16.52 -8.94
CA THR A 41 16.55 17.52 -7.87
C THR A 41 16.13 18.90 -8.36
N GLN A 42 16.51 19.29 -9.59
CA GLN A 42 16.12 20.59 -10.13
C GLN A 42 14.65 20.57 -10.54
N GLU A 43 14.21 19.52 -11.22
CA GLU A 43 12.82 19.32 -11.61
C GLU A 43 11.91 19.25 -10.40
N GLN A 44 12.32 18.56 -9.33
CA GLN A 44 11.58 18.52 -8.06
C GLN A 44 11.43 19.92 -7.46
N ALA A 45 12.51 20.72 -7.44
CA ALA A 45 12.46 22.09 -6.93
C ALA A 45 11.54 23.00 -7.77
N ASP A 46 11.52 22.81 -9.09
CA ASP A 46 10.64 23.56 -9.99
C ASP A 46 9.16 23.18 -9.79
N ILE A 47 8.87 21.88 -9.54
CA ILE A 47 7.53 21.40 -9.19
C ILE A 47 7.05 22.03 -7.88
N GLU A 48 7.87 21.97 -6.83
CA GLU A 48 7.55 22.54 -5.50
C GLU A 48 7.37 24.06 -5.54
N ALA A 49 8.09 24.76 -6.41
CA ALA A 49 7.93 26.19 -6.62
C ALA A 49 6.66 26.54 -7.42
N SER A 50 6.17 25.62 -8.25
CA SER A 50 5.03 25.84 -9.15
C SER A 50 3.69 25.41 -8.57
N PHE A 51 3.69 24.45 -7.64
CA PHE A 51 2.48 23.87 -7.09
C PHE A 51 2.53 23.88 -5.56
N SER A 52 1.63 24.65 -4.92
CA SER A 52 1.42 24.61 -3.48
C SER A 52 0.02 24.07 -3.17
N PRO A 53 -0.14 23.18 -2.17
CA PRO A 53 -1.48 22.79 -1.70
C PRO A 53 -2.35 23.97 -1.29
N ALA A 54 -1.73 25.08 -0.87
CA ALA A 54 -2.44 26.31 -0.49
C ALA A 54 -3.07 27.06 -1.68
N ASP A 55 -2.74 26.68 -2.92
CA ASP A 55 -3.29 27.28 -4.15
C ASP A 55 -4.64 26.65 -4.56
N TYR A 56 -5.10 25.63 -3.83
CA TYR A 56 -6.31 24.86 -4.13
C TYR A 56 -7.30 24.95 -2.96
N GLU A 57 -8.60 24.86 -3.26
CA GLU A 57 -9.64 24.89 -2.22
C GLU A 57 -9.73 23.52 -1.52
N ASP A 58 -10.08 23.50 -0.24
CA ASP A 58 -10.18 22.26 0.54
C ASP A 58 -11.16 21.25 -0.08
N GLU A 59 -12.18 21.73 -0.81
CA GLU A 59 -13.17 20.91 -1.50
C GLU A 59 -12.60 20.13 -2.71
N ASP A 60 -11.44 20.54 -3.24
CA ASP A 60 -10.75 19.87 -4.34
C ASP A 60 -9.96 18.63 -3.87
N PHE A 61 -9.72 18.50 -2.56
CA PHE A 61 -8.98 17.39 -1.98
C PHE A 61 -9.92 16.25 -1.59
N VAL A 62 -9.55 15.02 -1.98
CA VAL A 62 -10.25 13.80 -1.56
C VAL A 62 -9.47 13.18 -0.41
N ASP A 63 -10.13 13.02 0.74
CA ASP A 63 -9.56 12.28 1.86
C ASP A 63 -9.54 10.77 1.56
N ILE A 64 -8.34 10.26 1.30
CA ILE A 64 -8.09 8.83 1.03
C ILE A 64 -7.67 8.06 2.28
N THR A 65 -7.63 8.65 3.48
CA THR A 65 -7.18 7.91 4.68
C THR A 65 -8.08 6.73 4.99
N HIS A 66 -9.37 6.83 4.66
CA HIS A 66 -10.33 5.73 4.80
C HIS A 66 -9.99 4.48 3.96
N TRP A 67 -9.13 4.60 2.94
CA TRP A 67 -8.68 3.45 2.15
C TRP A 67 -7.78 2.49 2.92
N PHE A 68 -7.21 2.96 4.03
CA PHE A 68 -6.30 2.18 4.87
C PHE A 68 -6.97 1.69 6.17
N ASP A 69 -8.19 2.12 6.45
CA ASP A 69 -8.92 1.74 7.68
C ASP A 69 -9.40 0.27 7.65
N ASP A 70 -9.64 -0.30 6.47
CA ASP A 70 -10.07 -1.72 6.32
C ASP A 70 -8.92 -2.72 6.55
N GLU A 71 -7.65 -2.29 6.51
CA GLU A 71 -6.51 -3.18 6.81
C GLU A 71 -6.34 -3.44 8.32
N ASN A 72 -6.90 -2.58 9.18
CA ASN A 72 -6.74 -2.63 10.64
C ASN A 72 -7.94 -3.24 11.40
N GLN A 73 -8.99 -3.69 10.69
CA GLN A 73 -10.19 -4.29 11.33
C GLN A 73 -10.28 -5.82 11.24
N ALA A 74 -9.19 -6.47 10.85
CA ALA A 74 -9.07 -7.93 10.86
C ALA A 74 -8.12 -8.41 11.97
N GLU A 75 -8.35 -7.98 13.22
CA GLU A 75 -7.84 -8.63 14.44
C GLU A 75 -8.97 -9.38 15.16
#